data_AF-A0A061AA57-F1
#
_entry.id   AF-A0A061AA57-F1
#
_cell.length_a   1.000
_cell.length_b   1.000
_cell.length_c   1.000
_cell.angle_alpha   90.00
_cell.angle_beta   90.00
_cell.angle_gamma   90.00
#
_symmetry.space_group_name_H-M   'P 1'
#
loop_
_entity.id
_entity.type
_entity.pdbx_description
1 polymer ?
#
loop_
_entity_poly.entity_id
_entity_poly.type
_entity_poly.pdbx_seq_one_letter_code
_entity_poly.pdbx_strand_id
1 'polypeptide(L)'
;MPWSEACGRSYDLIVAASPKGDLRLLRGPHVLIPHGAGFNKSIHGEGSADSASGLDPAYLRRTHDHAPAALHALAHPDQIARLAAADPRAARRAKVIGDLTLERVLASTSLREGYRAALGTGARKLLVLVSTWGPESLVRRHPGLPAQLVAQLPYDEYQLALVVHPNERSLLGTYELTERLAQALDAGLILPDPHEEWASVLIAADALVTDHGSVALYYCAAQDRPVVSVHQGGGELIPGSPMDILLGRIPQLGRAEDIADALRAYRPGPGHTAAQAAFAPAGDAVDRLRTEVYGLLGLAPPACDVTPRLLPSPGPATRVPAAFDVHVATTTAGVRITRYPAGIGPPGHHLAVEHGAAAEKLARSAGLLYRRPLPASAAPVDLAWTADGWTRHALSAYPGCRSAAAVLPSGGCLLRDRGHEQMYAAQVEPRSEGGRVVQIDPAIALSAVHARLVSPQPAPDSHTVMNCLVGARTFRIALRPATDAEAAQVI
;
A
#
# COMPACT_ATOMS: atom_id res chain seq x y z
N MET A 1 -4.96 -2.85 -33.75
CA MET A 1 -5.90 -3.39 -34.75
C MET A 1 -7.31 -2.96 -34.36
N PRO A 2 -8.06 -2.27 -35.23
CA PRO A 2 -9.47 -1.97 -35.02
C PRO A 2 -10.32 -3.25 -34.86
N TRP A 3 -11.40 -3.19 -34.07
CA TRP A 3 -12.25 -4.36 -33.78
C TRP A 3 -12.91 -4.96 -35.02
N SER A 4 -13.36 -4.13 -35.96
CA SER A 4 -13.94 -4.56 -37.23
C SER A 4 -12.95 -5.36 -38.08
N GLU A 5 -11.69 -4.93 -38.09
CA GLU A 5 -10.61 -5.64 -38.76
C GLU A 5 -10.33 -6.98 -38.09
N ALA A 6 -10.39 -7.04 -36.76
CA ALA A 6 -10.19 -8.29 -36.03
C ALA A 6 -11.27 -9.33 -36.35
N CYS A 7 -12.54 -8.93 -36.38
CA CYS A 7 -13.66 -9.80 -36.76
C CYS A 7 -13.57 -10.27 -38.23
N GLY A 8 -12.96 -9.47 -39.11
CA GLY A 8 -12.81 -9.77 -40.54
C GLY A 8 -11.77 -10.85 -40.87
N ARG A 9 -10.98 -11.30 -39.89
CA ARG A 9 -9.87 -12.26 -40.07
C ARG A 9 -10.16 -13.60 -39.39
N SER A 10 -9.27 -14.55 -39.59
CA SER A 10 -9.20 -15.80 -38.83
C SER A 10 -7.85 -15.86 -38.14
N TYR A 11 -7.80 -16.50 -36.98
CA TYR A 11 -6.63 -16.60 -36.13
C TYR A 11 -6.35 -18.05 -35.79
N ASP A 12 -5.06 -18.41 -35.74
CA ASP A 12 -4.62 -19.74 -35.28
C ASP A 12 -4.84 -19.93 -33.78
N LEU A 13 -4.98 -18.83 -33.01
CA LEU A 13 -5.28 -18.84 -31.59
C LEU A 13 -5.85 -17.49 -31.14
N ILE A 14 -6.82 -17.52 -30.23
CA ILE A 14 -7.38 -16.35 -29.56
C ILE A 14 -7.26 -16.56 -28.05
N VAL A 15 -6.53 -15.68 -27.35
CA VAL A 15 -6.40 -15.74 -25.88
C VAL A 15 -7.24 -14.64 -25.26
N ALA A 16 -8.09 -15.00 -24.31
CA ALA A 16 -8.93 -14.06 -23.58
C ALA A 16 -8.88 -14.36 -22.08
N ALA A 17 -8.89 -13.31 -21.25
CA ALA A 17 -8.96 -13.44 -19.79
C ALA A 17 -10.40 -13.38 -19.25
N SER A 18 -11.38 -13.08 -20.10
CA SER A 18 -12.79 -13.00 -19.74
C SER A 18 -13.61 -13.65 -20.84
N PRO A 19 -14.69 -14.39 -20.51
CA PRO A 19 -15.62 -14.89 -21.52
C PRO A 19 -16.62 -13.82 -21.98
N LYS A 20 -16.64 -12.63 -21.34
CA LYS A 20 -17.58 -11.56 -21.63
C LYS A 20 -17.20 -10.77 -22.89
N GLY A 21 -18.21 -10.10 -23.46
CA GLY A 21 -18.09 -9.29 -24.67
C GLY A 21 -18.32 -10.10 -25.95
N ASP A 22 -18.10 -9.47 -27.10
CA ASP A 22 -18.37 -10.07 -28.40
C ASP A 22 -17.21 -10.96 -28.92
N LEU A 23 -16.50 -11.65 -28.03
CA LEU A 23 -15.40 -12.57 -28.39
C LEU A 23 -15.84 -13.67 -29.36
N ARG A 24 -17.14 -13.95 -29.43
CA ARG A 24 -17.80 -14.82 -30.41
C ARG A 24 -17.64 -14.37 -31.87
N LEU A 25 -17.35 -13.09 -32.12
CA LEU A 25 -17.15 -12.54 -33.47
C LEU A 25 -15.76 -12.86 -34.02
N LEU A 26 -14.81 -13.24 -33.16
CA LEU A 26 -13.48 -13.65 -33.58
C LEU A 26 -13.47 -15.12 -34.01
N ARG A 27 -12.80 -15.42 -35.13
CA ARG A 27 -12.74 -16.76 -35.72
C ARG A 27 -11.42 -17.44 -35.41
N GLY A 28 -11.47 -18.56 -34.70
CA GLY A 28 -10.28 -19.34 -34.30
C GLY A 28 -10.54 -20.18 -33.04
N PRO A 29 -9.55 -20.98 -32.60
CA PRO A 29 -9.62 -21.68 -31.32
C PRO A 29 -9.38 -20.70 -30.17
N HIS A 30 -10.31 -20.66 -29.22
CA HIS A 30 -10.21 -19.76 -28.05
C HIS A 30 -9.58 -20.48 -26.87
N VAL A 31 -8.63 -19.81 -26.22
CA VAL A 31 -8.07 -20.14 -24.93
C VAL A 31 -8.60 -19.12 -23.93
N LEU A 32 -9.37 -19.59 -22.96
CA LEU A 32 -9.86 -18.77 -21.86
C LEU A 32 -8.96 -18.97 -20.64
N ILE A 33 -8.34 -17.89 -20.16
CA ILE A 33 -7.58 -17.85 -18.90
C ILE A 33 -8.39 -17.09 -17.83
N PRO A 34 -8.14 -17.28 -16.53
CA PRO A 34 -8.88 -16.59 -15.48
C PRO A 34 -8.58 -15.08 -15.45
N HIS A 35 -9.58 -14.22 -15.20
CA HIS A 35 -9.42 -12.78 -14.92
C HIS A 35 -9.21 -12.47 -13.44
N GLY A 36 -8.95 -13.48 -12.61
CA GLY A 36 -8.77 -13.34 -11.18
C GLY A 36 -8.93 -14.69 -10.48
N ALA A 37 -8.38 -14.79 -9.27
CA ALA A 37 -8.36 -16.03 -8.52
C ALA A 37 -9.75 -16.42 -8.00
N GLY A 38 -10.08 -17.71 -8.05
CA GLY A 38 -11.13 -18.32 -7.22
C GLY A 38 -12.59 -18.17 -7.67
N PHE A 39 -12.90 -17.34 -8.67
CA PHE A 39 -14.27 -17.15 -9.18
C PHE A 39 -15.29 -16.84 -8.05
N ASN A 40 -15.01 -15.76 -7.32
CA ASN A 40 -15.69 -15.44 -6.06
C ASN A 40 -16.93 -14.58 -6.19
N LYS A 41 -17.13 -13.95 -7.35
CA LYS A 41 -18.11 -12.87 -7.52
C LYS A 41 -19.10 -13.16 -8.65
N SER A 42 -20.39 -12.96 -8.38
CA SER A 42 -21.47 -12.79 -9.36
C SER A 42 -21.90 -11.33 -9.43
N ILE A 43 -22.50 -10.92 -10.56
CA ILE A 43 -22.97 -9.56 -10.77
C ILE A 43 -24.46 -9.62 -11.06
N HIS A 44 -25.24 -8.85 -10.30
CA HIS A 44 -26.69 -8.85 -10.47
C HIS A 44 -27.09 -8.32 -11.86
N GLY A 45 -28.05 -8.99 -12.51
CA GLY A 45 -28.50 -8.64 -13.87
C GLY A 45 -27.56 -9.12 -14.99
N GLU A 46 -26.46 -9.79 -14.65
CA GLU A 46 -25.47 -10.30 -15.60
C GLU A 46 -25.33 -11.82 -15.48
N GLY A 47 -25.75 -12.56 -16.51
CA GLY A 47 -25.59 -14.02 -16.58
C GLY A 47 -26.52 -14.76 -15.63
N SER A 48 -26.11 -15.95 -15.21
CA SER A 48 -26.83 -16.77 -14.24
C SER A 48 -26.61 -16.24 -12.82
N ALA A 49 -27.66 -16.25 -11.99
CA ALA A 49 -27.53 -15.95 -10.56
C ALA A 49 -26.53 -16.90 -9.89
N ASP A 50 -25.80 -16.38 -8.90
CA ASP A 50 -24.80 -17.11 -8.10
C ASP A 50 -23.68 -17.79 -8.91
N SER A 51 -23.47 -17.34 -10.16
CA SER A 51 -22.45 -17.88 -11.03
C SER A 51 -21.42 -16.82 -11.40
N ALA A 52 -20.15 -17.16 -11.21
CA ALA A 52 -19.06 -16.32 -11.69
C ALA A 52 -18.98 -16.43 -13.20
N SER A 53 -18.80 -15.31 -13.90
CA SER A 53 -18.83 -15.30 -15.37
C SER A 53 -17.90 -16.32 -16.05
N GLY A 54 -16.72 -16.57 -15.45
CA GLY A 54 -15.78 -17.56 -15.94
C GLY A 54 -16.16 -19.02 -15.69
N LEU A 55 -17.26 -19.31 -14.99
CA LEU A 55 -17.82 -20.65 -14.79
C LEU A 55 -19.28 -20.75 -15.23
N ASP A 56 -19.84 -19.65 -15.75
CA ASP A 56 -21.25 -19.54 -16.07
C ASP A 56 -21.52 -20.00 -17.52
N PRO A 57 -22.37 -21.02 -17.72
CA PRO A 57 -22.71 -21.50 -19.05
C PRO A 57 -23.27 -20.42 -19.99
N ALA A 58 -23.91 -19.38 -19.44
CA ALA A 58 -24.45 -18.27 -20.22
C ALA A 58 -23.37 -17.49 -20.98
N TYR A 59 -22.15 -17.41 -20.42
CA TYR A 59 -21.01 -16.77 -21.06
C TYR A 59 -20.08 -17.74 -21.79
N LEU A 60 -20.05 -19.01 -21.37
CA LEU A 60 -19.13 -20.01 -21.93
C LEU A 60 -19.63 -20.68 -23.22
N ARG A 61 -20.93 -20.60 -23.51
CA ARG A 61 -21.53 -21.16 -24.73
C ARG A 61 -21.57 -20.12 -25.86
N ARG A 62 -21.03 -20.47 -27.03
CA ARG A 62 -21.20 -19.68 -28.26
C ARG A 62 -22.63 -19.79 -28.78
N THR A 63 -23.23 -18.69 -29.23
CA THR A 63 -24.65 -18.66 -29.64
C THR A 63 -24.93 -19.35 -30.98
N HIS A 64 -23.92 -19.51 -31.85
CA HIS A 64 -24.12 -20.01 -33.22
C HIS A 64 -23.85 -21.52 -33.39
N ASP A 65 -22.90 -22.09 -32.66
CA ASP A 65 -22.54 -23.51 -32.72
C ASP A 65 -22.52 -24.21 -31.35
N HIS A 66 -22.74 -23.46 -30.26
CA HIS A 66 -22.61 -23.93 -28.88
C HIS A 66 -21.26 -24.60 -28.56
N ALA A 67 -20.21 -24.34 -29.35
CA ALA A 67 -18.91 -24.93 -29.12
C ALA A 67 -18.20 -24.23 -27.94
N PRO A 68 -17.67 -24.99 -26.98
CA PRO A 68 -16.87 -24.42 -25.90
C PRO A 68 -15.53 -23.89 -26.42
N ALA A 69 -14.84 -23.09 -25.60
CA ALA A 69 -13.44 -22.74 -25.82
C ALA A 69 -12.59 -23.99 -26.10
N ALA A 70 -11.58 -23.87 -26.95
CA ALA A 70 -10.67 -24.98 -27.27
C ALA A 70 -9.88 -25.42 -26.03
N LEU A 71 -9.55 -24.45 -25.16
CA LEU A 71 -8.99 -24.67 -23.83
C LEU A 71 -9.61 -23.67 -22.86
N HIS A 72 -10.01 -24.16 -21.70
CA HIS A 72 -10.36 -23.34 -20.55
C HIS A 72 -9.34 -23.61 -19.44
N ALA A 73 -8.37 -22.72 -19.31
CA ALA A 73 -7.32 -22.81 -18.31
C ALA A 73 -7.86 -22.39 -16.95
N LEU A 74 -7.88 -23.32 -16.00
CA LEU A 74 -8.36 -23.09 -14.64
C LEU A 74 -7.22 -23.31 -13.64
N ALA A 75 -7.36 -22.68 -12.48
CA ALA A 75 -6.32 -22.63 -11.45
C ALA A 75 -6.49 -23.69 -10.36
N HIS A 76 -7.63 -24.39 -10.29
CA HIS A 76 -7.92 -25.37 -9.25
C HIS A 76 -8.87 -26.48 -9.74
N PRO A 77 -8.71 -27.75 -9.34
CA PRO A 77 -9.62 -28.84 -9.70
C PRO A 77 -11.10 -28.57 -9.40
N ASP A 78 -11.42 -27.97 -8.25
CA ASP A 78 -12.80 -27.64 -7.88
C ASP A 78 -13.48 -26.68 -8.85
N GLN A 79 -12.71 -25.85 -9.57
CA GLN A 79 -13.26 -24.97 -10.61
C GLN A 79 -13.76 -25.79 -11.80
N ILE A 80 -13.04 -26.87 -12.16
CA ILE A 80 -13.51 -27.85 -13.15
C ILE A 80 -14.74 -28.58 -12.63
N ALA A 81 -14.76 -28.99 -11.36
CA ALA A 81 -15.92 -29.68 -10.78
C ALA A 81 -17.18 -28.79 -10.78
N ARG A 82 -17.05 -27.52 -10.38
CA ARG A 82 -18.12 -26.50 -10.46
C ARG A 82 -18.59 -26.30 -11.90
N LEU A 83 -17.65 -26.18 -12.84
CA LEU A 83 -17.98 -26.06 -14.27
C LEU A 83 -18.68 -27.31 -14.79
N ALA A 84 -18.25 -28.52 -14.40
CA ALA A 84 -18.84 -29.78 -14.85
C ALA A 84 -20.28 -29.95 -14.35
N ALA A 85 -20.58 -29.46 -13.15
CA ALA A 85 -21.93 -29.45 -12.61
C ALA A 85 -22.88 -28.53 -13.42
N ALA A 86 -22.38 -27.39 -13.89
CA ALA A 86 -23.18 -26.42 -14.66
C ALA A 86 -23.19 -26.67 -16.18
N ASP A 87 -22.07 -27.11 -16.75
CA ASP A 87 -21.87 -27.42 -18.16
C ASP A 87 -20.81 -28.52 -18.39
N PRO A 88 -21.23 -29.80 -18.44
CA PRO A 88 -20.33 -30.92 -18.72
C PRO A 88 -19.61 -30.81 -20.08
N ARG A 89 -20.18 -30.10 -21.07
CA ARG A 89 -19.54 -29.96 -22.39
C ARG A 89 -18.37 -28.98 -22.32
N ALA A 90 -18.54 -27.86 -21.62
CA ALA A 90 -17.47 -26.89 -21.38
C ALA A 90 -16.35 -27.49 -20.51
N ALA A 91 -16.70 -28.25 -19.48
CA ALA A 91 -15.74 -28.90 -18.60
C ALA A 91 -14.79 -29.88 -19.31
N ARG A 92 -15.23 -30.54 -20.41
CA ARG A 92 -14.35 -31.42 -21.21
C ARG A 92 -13.16 -30.70 -21.86
N ARG A 93 -13.24 -29.38 -22.01
CA ARG A 93 -12.15 -28.54 -22.54
C ARG A 93 -11.41 -27.79 -21.44
N ALA A 94 -11.80 -27.98 -20.19
CA ALA A 94 -11.16 -27.34 -19.05
C ALA A 94 -9.96 -28.18 -18.56
N LYS A 95 -8.85 -27.50 -18.27
CA LYS A 95 -7.65 -28.12 -17.72
C LYS A 95 -7.13 -27.31 -16.55
N VAL A 96 -6.59 -28.01 -15.56
CA VAL A 96 -5.92 -27.39 -14.43
C VAL A 96 -4.52 -26.97 -14.87
N ILE A 97 -4.39 -25.70 -15.24
CA ILE A 97 -3.13 -25.10 -15.63
C ILE A 97 -2.41 -24.53 -14.41
N GLY A 98 -3.16 -23.99 -13.44
CA GLY A 98 -2.62 -23.15 -12.37
C GLY A 98 -2.87 -21.67 -12.68
N ASP A 99 -2.27 -20.78 -11.87
CA ASP A 99 -2.48 -19.34 -11.99
C ASP A 99 -1.15 -18.63 -12.33
N LEU A 100 -1.10 -17.99 -13.49
CA LEU A 100 0.10 -17.29 -13.97
C LEU A 100 0.46 -16.05 -13.14
N THR A 101 -0.52 -15.43 -12.49
CA THR A 101 -0.27 -14.30 -11.58
C THR A 101 0.33 -14.81 -10.29
N LEU A 102 -0.17 -15.95 -9.77
CA LEU A 102 0.41 -16.59 -8.60
C LEU A 102 1.88 -16.98 -8.84
N GLU A 103 2.23 -17.55 -10.00
CA GLU A 103 3.63 -17.87 -10.35
C GLU A 103 4.55 -16.66 -10.18
N ARG A 104 4.12 -15.50 -10.68
CA ARG A 104 4.90 -14.25 -10.55
C ARG A 104 4.98 -13.76 -9.12
N VAL A 105 3.89 -13.89 -8.36
CA VAL A 105 3.86 -13.54 -6.93
C VAL A 105 4.84 -14.41 -6.16
N LEU A 106 4.76 -15.74 -6.30
CA LEU A 106 5.63 -16.69 -5.61
C LEU A 106 7.11 -16.50 -6.01
N ALA A 107 7.40 -16.32 -7.30
CA ALA A 107 8.76 -16.03 -7.79
C ALA A 107 9.32 -14.71 -7.24
N SER A 108 8.45 -13.77 -6.87
CA SER A 108 8.81 -12.44 -6.36
C SER A 108 8.81 -12.32 -4.84
N THR A 109 8.35 -13.32 -4.08
CA THR A 109 8.16 -13.22 -2.62
C THR A 109 9.45 -12.89 -1.87
N SER A 110 10.59 -13.40 -2.32
CA SER A 110 11.91 -13.13 -1.71
C SER A 110 12.36 -11.67 -1.87
N LEU A 111 11.77 -10.91 -2.80
CA LEU A 111 12.11 -9.51 -3.09
C LEU A 111 11.41 -8.51 -2.16
N ARG A 112 10.68 -9.00 -1.15
CA ARG A 112 9.93 -8.18 -0.20
C ARG A 112 10.72 -6.99 0.36
N GLU A 113 11.97 -7.20 0.75
CA GLU A 113 12.79 -6.12 1.32
C GLU A 113 13.11 -5.04 0.29
N GLY A 114 13.38 -5.44 -0.96
CA GLY A 114 13.57 -4.52 -2.07
C GLY A 114 12.31 -3.70 -2.36
N TYR A 115 11.13 -4.32 -2.35
CA TYR A 115 9.87 -3.59 -2.52
C TYR A 115 9.59 -2.60 -1.38
N ARG A 116 9.87 -2.98 -0.13
CA ARG A 116 9.75 -2.07 1.02
C ARG A 116 10.72 -0.90 0.97
N ALA A 117 11.92 -1.13 0.45
CA ALA A 117 12.90 -0.07 0.21
C ALA A 117 12.41 0.91 -0.86
N ALA A 118 11.89 0.40 -1.98
CA ALA A 118 11.32 1.22 -3.06
C ALA A 118 10.13 2.08 -2.58
N LEU A 119 9.29 1.54 -1.69
CA LEU A 119 8.16 2.27 -1.09
C LEU A 119 8.54 3.28 -0.01
N GLY A 120 9.80 3.29 0.46
CA GLY A 120 10.19 4.06 1.64
C GLY A 120 9.47 3.64 2.92
N THR A 121 9.08 2.36 3.04
CA THR A 121 8.35 1.85 4.20
C THR A 121 9.23 1.84 5.45
N GLY A 122 10.51 1.51 5.30
CA GLY A 122 11.44 1.39 6.42
C GLY A 122 10.93 0.43 7.50
N ALA A 123 10.97 0.89 8.75
CA ALA A 123 10.56 0.14 9.93
C ALA A 123 9.06 0.26 10.28
N ARG A 124 8.27 0.95 9.45
CA ARG A 124 6.81 1.08 9.58
C ARG A 124 6.09 -0.20 9.17
N LYS A 125 4.86 -0.37 9.65
CA LYS A 125 3.93 -1.40 9.17
C LYS A 125 3.23 -0.90 7.92
N LEU A 126 3.33 -1.64 6.83
CA LEU A 126 2.58 -1.34 5.60
C LEU A 126 1.20 -2.01 5.67
N LEU A 127 0.15 -1.20 5.82
CA LEU A 127 -1.25 -1.63 5.78
C LEU A 127 -1.81 -1.37 4.39
N VAL A 128 -2.21 -2.42 3.68
CA VAL A 128 -2.75 -2.29 2.32
C VAL A 128 -4.25 -2.50 2.33
N LEU A 129 -4.98 -1.54 1.77
CA LEU A 129 -6.40 -1.67 1.47
C LEU A 129 -6.55 -2.19 0.04
N VAL A 130 -7.37 -3.21 -0.18
CA VAL A 130 -7.71 -3.70 -1.51
C VAL A 130 -9.20 -3.56 -1.73
N SER A 131 -9.56 -2.94 -2.86
CA SER A 131 -10.94 -2.73 -3.26
C SER A 131 -11.22 -3.45 -4.56
N THR A 132 -12.29 -4.23 -4.59
CA THR A 132 -12.93 -4.66 -5.84
C THR A 132 -13.60 -3.47 -6.54
N TRP A 133 -14.44 -3.76 -7.54
CA TRP A 133 -15.27 -2.79 -8.26
C TRP A 133 -16.76 -3.08 -8.06
N GLY A 134 -17.59 -2.06 -8.30
CA GLY A 134 -19.04 -2.19 -8.18
C GLY A 134 -19.58 -1.77 -6.81
N PRO A 135 -20.90 -1.88 -6.59
CA PRO A 135 -21.60 -1.26 -5.46
C PRO A 135 -21.18 -1.81 -4.09
N GLU A 136 -20.66 -3.03 -4.00
CA GLU A 136 -20.18 -3.62 -2.73
C GLU A 136 -18.66 -3.52 -2.54
N SER A 137 -17.96 -2.78 -3.41
CA SER A 137 -16.53 -2.51 -3.24
C SER A 137 -16.22 -1.63 -2.04
N LEU A 138 -15.02 -1.79 -1.47
CA LEU A 138 -14.52 -0.99 -0.35
C LEU A 138 -14.65 0.50 -0.64
N VAL A 139 -14.19 0.97 -1.80
CA VAL A 139 -14.23 2.40 -2.14
C VAL A 139 -15.65 2.97 -2.35
N ARG A 140 -16.64 2.11 -2.61
CA ARG A 140 -18.06 2.52 -2.73
C ARG A 140 -18.80 2.46 -1.39
N ARG A 141 -18.58 1.40 -0.60
CA ARG A 141 -19.24 1.20 0.69
C ARG A 141 -18.61 2.02 1.82
N HIS A 142 -17.29 2.21 1.74
CA HIS A 142 -16.48 2.87 2.77
C HIS A 142 -15.57 3.94 2.16
N PRO A 143 -16.11 4.93 1.41
CA PRO A 143 -15.29 5.90 0.67
C PRO A 143 -14.35 6.72 1.57
N GLY A 144 -14.75 6.96 2.83
CA GLY A 144 -13.95 7.71 3.80
C GLY A 144 -12.90 6.88 4.54
N LEU A 145 -12.90 5.55 4.43
CA LEU A 145 -12.03 4.68 5.23
C LEU A 145 -10.54 4.97 5.02
N PRO A 146 -10.01 5.16 3.79
CA PRO A 146 -8.60 5.52 3.60
C PRO A 146 -8.20 6.78 4.37
N ALA A 147 -9.04 7.83 4.32
CA ALA A 147 -8.80 9.10 5.02
C ALA A 147 -8.89 8.94 6.54
N GLN A 148 -9.87 8.18 7.04
CA GLN A 148 -10.02 7.90 8.46
C GLN A 148 -8.80 7.14 9.01
N LEU A 149 -8.31 6.12 8.29
CA LEU A 149 -7.17 5.33 8.73
C LEU A 149 -5.86 6.16 8.77
N VAL A 150 -5.58 7.02 7.78
CA VAL A 150 -4.39 7.89 7.83
C VAL A 150 -4.50 8.95 8.94
N ALA A 151 -5.72 9.36 9.32
CA ALA A 151 -5.95 10.34 10.37
C ALA A 151 -5.63 9.80 11.78
N GLN A 152 -5.84 8.50 11.99
CA GLN A 152 -5.81 7.87 13.30
C GLN A 152 -4.58 6.97 13.53
N LEU A 153 -3.90 6.55 12.46
CA LEU A 153 -2.71 5.70 12.56
C LEU A 153 -1.45 6.58 12.58
N PRO A 154 -0.54 6.39 13.56
CA PRO A 154 0.67 7.19 13.64
C PRO A 154 1.54 7.06 12.38
N TYR A 155 1.91 8.20 11.78
CA TYR A 155 2.65 8.25 10.52
C TYR A 155 4.01 7.54 10.59
N ASP A 156 4.62 7.56 11.78
CA ASP A 156 5.94 6.95 12.05
C ASP A 156 5.87 5.44 12.35
N GLU A 157 4.66 4.90 12.51
CA GLU A 157 4.43 3.48 12.78
C GLU A 157 3.75 2.76 11.63
N TYR A 158 2.95 3.48 10.82
CA TYR A 158 2.17 2.92 9.73
C TYR A 158 2.45 3.66 8.41
N GLN A 159 2.45 2.91 7.32
CA GLN A 159 2.32 3.41 5.96
C GLN A 159 1.11 2.72 5.34
N LEU A 160 0.31 3.47 4.58
CA LEU A 160 -0.90 2.92 3.96
C LEU A 160 -0.77 2.89 2.44
N ALA A 161 -1.38 1.88 1.82
CA ALA A 161 -1.58 1.85 0.37
C ALA A 161 -3.03 1.45 0.04
N LEU A 162 -3.55 1.92 -1.09
CA LEU A 162 -4.87 1.52 -1.59
C LEU A 162 -4.75 0.96 -3.00
N VAL A 163 -5.04 -0.33 -3.18
CA VAL A 163 -5.18 -0.97 -4.49
C VAL A 163 -6.64 -0.88 -4.92
N VAL A 164 -6.89 -0.08 -5.95
CA VAL A 164 -8.22 0.06 -6.57
C VAL A 164 -8.29 -0.77 -7.85
N HIS A 165 -9.33 -1.59 -7.98
CA HIS A 165 -9.57 -2.43 -9.16
C HIS A 165 -9.57 -1.62 -10.47
N PRO A 166 -8.98 -2.13 -11.57
CA PRO A 166 -8.89 -1.42 -12.85
C PRO A 166 -10.23 -0.88 -13.39
N ASN A 167 -11.31 -1.66 -13.35
CA ASN A 167 -12.63 -1.19 -13.80
C ASN A 167 -13.12 0.06 -13.04
N GLU A 168 -12.85 0.14 -11.74
CA GLU A 168 -13.26 1.28 -10.92
C GLU A 168 -12.42 2.52 -11.26
N ARG A 169 -11.12 2.33 -11.55
CA ARG A 169 -10.25 3.39 -12.04
C ARG A 169 -10.64 3.88 -13.42
N SER A 170 -11.02 2.98 -14.33
CA SER A 170 -11.50 3.35 -15.66
C SER A 170 -12.82 4.13 -15.59
N LEU A 171 -13.70 3.77 -14.65
CA LEU A 171 -14.98 4.45 -14.44
C LEU A 171 -14.81 5.88 -13.89
N LEU A 172 -13.96 6.06 -12.88
CA LEU A 172 -13.72 7.37 -12.26
C LEU A 172 -12.72 8.24 -13.06
N GLY A 173 -11.78 7.60 -13.74
CA GLY A 173 -10.61 8.26 -14.30
C GLY A 173 -9.63 8.74 -13.22
N THR A 174 -8.43 9.17 -13.64
CA THR A 174 -7.37 9.61 -12.72
C THR A 174 -7.78 10.82 -11.90
N TYR A 175 -8.39 11.84 -12.53
CA TYR A 175 -8.75 13.08 -11.86
C TYR A 175 -9.74 12.85 -10.71
N GLU A 176 -10.87 12.21 -10.98
CA GLU A 176 -11.92 12.02 -9.96
C GLU A 176 -11.43 11.10 -8.83
N LEU A 177 -10.66 10.06 -9.17
CA LEU A 177 -10.06 9.19 -8.16
C LEU A 177 -9.09 9.95 -7.25
N THR A 178 -8.23 10.78 -7.82
CA THR A 178 -7.28 11.60 -7.07
C THR A 178 -8.00 12.61 -6.18
N GLU A 179 -9.05 13.28 -6.67
CA GLU A 179 -9.84 14.23 -5.87
C GLU A 179 -10.55 13.55 -4.70
N ARG A 180 -11.19 12.39 -4.95
CA ARG A 180 -11.86 11.60 -3.89
C ARG A 180 -10.88 11.12 -2.81
N LEU A 181 -9.62 10.89 -3.17
CA LEU A 181 -8.58 10.41 -2.27
C LEU A 181 -7.64 11.53 -1.79
N ALA A 182 -7.88 12.79 -2.13
CA ALA A 182 -6.91 13.88 -1.95
C ALA A 182 -6.39 13.97 -0.51
N GLN A 183 -7.30 13.94 0.46
CA GLN A 183 -6.94 13.96 1.88
C GLN A 183 -6.02 12.80 2.28
N ALA A 184 -6.28 11.59 1.79
CA ALA A 184 -5.46 10.43 2.09
C ALA A 184 -4.11 10.47 1.35
N LEU A 185 -4.10 10.93 0.10
CA LEU A 185 -2.89 11.09 -0.70
C LEU A 185 -1.97 12.14 -0.08
N ASP A 186 -2.48 13.30 0.32
CA ASP A 186 -1.72 14.37 0.98
C ASP A 186 -1.13 13.90 2.34
N ALA A 187 -1.79 12.94 2.98
CA ALA A 187 -1.30 12.26 4.19
C ALA A 187 -0.24 11.18 3.92
N GLY A 188 0.11 10.90 2.67
CA GLY A 188 1.11 9.92 2.27
C GLY A 188 0.57 8.53 1.91
N LEU A 189 -0.72 8.39 1.60
CA LEU A 189 -1.28 7.15 1.05
C LEU A 189 -0.62 6.82 -0.29
N ILE A 190 -0.14 5.58 -0.44
CA ILE A 190 0.36 5.06 -1.72
C ILE A 190 -0.82 4.60 -2.57
N LEU A 191 -0.88 5.06 -3.81
CA LEU A 191 -1.84 4.59 -4.82
C LEU A 191 -1.03 3.95 -5.97
N PRO A 192 -0.73 2.63 -5.90
CA PRO A 192 0.09 1.97 -6.90
C PRO A 192 -0.55 1.98 -8.28
N ASP A 193 0.25 1.83 -9.33
CA ASP A 193 -0.25 1.65 -10.70
C ASP A 193 -1.14 0.40 -10.79
N PRO A 194 -2.27 0.46 -11.51
CA PRO A 194 -3.21 -0.67 -11.60
C PRO A 194 -2.70 -1.91 -12.33
N HIS A 195 -1.62 -1.84 -13.10
CA HIS A 195 -1.23 -2.95 -13.95
C HIS A 195 -0.50 -4.05 -13.18
N GLU A 196 0.71 -3.78 -12.69
CA GLU A 196 1.57 -4.80 -12.06
C GLU A 196 2.06 -4.41 -10.66
N GLU A 197 2.11 -3.12 -10.33
CA GLU A 197 2.68 -2.65 -9.05
C GLU A 197 1.91 -3.13 -7.82
N TRP A 198 0.59 -3.31 -7.96
CA TRP A 198 -0.25 -3.78 -6.87
C TRP A 198 0.27 -5.08 -6.24
N ALA A 199 0.78 -6.02 -7.05
CA ALA A 199 1.24 -7.30 -6.56
C ALA A 199 2.54 -7.18 -5.72
N SER A 200 3.45 -6.30 -6.13
CA SER A 200 4.66 -5.98 -5.35
C SER A 200 4.31 -5.30 -4.03
N VAL A 201 3.30 -4.43 -4.02
CA VAL A 201 2.78 -3.79 -2.80
C VAL A 201 2.18 -4.82 -1.84
N LEU A 202 1.46 -5.83 -2.33
CA LEU A 202 0.96 -6.92 -1.49
C LEU A 202 2.09 -7.73 -0.86
N ILE A 203 3.13 -8.06 -1.62
CA ILE A 203 4.30 -8.79 -1.09
C ILE A 203 4.99 -7.97 0.01
N ALA A 204 5.10 -6.65 -0.17
CA ALA A 204 5.68 -5.72 0.79
C ALA A 204 4.85 -5.53 2.08
N ALA A 205 3.54 -5.75 2.01
CA ALA A 205 2.58 -5.46 3.08
C ALA A 205 2.84 -6.25 4.37
N ASP A 206 2.48 -5.68 5.52
CA ASP A 206 2.46 -6.38 6.81
C ASP A 206 1.04 -6.84 7.18
N ALA A 207 0.03 -6.18 6.64
CA ALA A 207 -1.38 -6.48 6.87
C ALA A 207 -2.26 -6.02 5.68
N LEU A 208 -3.43 -6.65 5.55
CA LEU A 208 -4.40 -6.37 4.49
C LEU A 208 -5.78 -6.01 5.07
N VAL A 209 -6.43 -5.00 4.50
CA VAL A 209 -7.87 -4.75 4.65
C VAL A 209 -8.52 -5.03 3.29
N THR A 210 -9.51 -5.91 3.25
CA THR A 210 -10.14 -6.36 2.00
C THR A 210 -11.65 -6.30 2.07
N ASP A 211 -12.27 -6.05 0.92
CA ASP A 211 -13.65 -6.47 0.65
C ASP A 211 -13.67 -7.94 0.18
N HIS A 212 -14.47 -8.27 -0.83
CA HIS A 212 -14.59 -9.62 -1.39
C HIS A 212 -13.76 -9.84 -2.69
N GLY A 213 -12.80 -8.96 -2.98
CA GLY A 213 -11.91 -9.07 -4.14
C GLY A 213 -10.88 -10.21 -4.05
N SER A 214 -10.63 -10.88 -5.18
CA SER A 214 -9.69 -12.01 -5.28
C SER A 214 -8.22 -11.66 -5.02
N VAL A 215 -7.88 -10.36 -5.03
CA VAL A 215 -6.53 -9.84 -4.74
C VAL A 215 -6.02 -10.32 -3.38
N ALA A 216 -6.91 -10.46 -2.38
CA ALA A 216 -6.57 -10.97 -1.06
C ALA A 216 -6.04 -12.41 -1.08
N LEU A 217 -6.46 -13.23 -2.04
CA LEU A 217 -6.01 -14.62 -2.16
C LEU A 217 -4.53 -14.70 -2.55
N TYR A 218 -4.04 -13.79 -3.41
CA TYR A 218 -2.61 -13.72 -3.75
C TYR A 218 -1.75 -13.30 -2.56
N TYR A 219 -2.24 -12.34 -1.76
CA TYR A 219 -1.58 -11.95 -0.51
C TYR A 219 -1.45 -13.14 0.45
N CYS A 220 -2.54 -13.88 0.66
CA CYS A 220 -2.58 -15.06 1.50
C CYS A 220 -1.68 -16.20 0.97
N ALA A 221 -1.58 -16.36 -0.35
CA ALA A 221 -0.73 -17.35 -0.99
C ALA A 221 0.77 -17.02 -0.84
N ALA A 222 1.13 -15.72 -0.84
CA ALA A 222 2.51 -15.29 -0.63
C ALA A 222 2.96 -15.53 0.82
N GLN A 223 2.13 -15.14 1.80
CA GLN A 223 2.34 -15.46 3.21
C GLN A 223 1.05 -15.27 4.01
N ASP A 224 0.84 -16.12 5.00
CA ASP A 224 -0.31 -16.05 5.91
C ASP A 224 -0.10 -14.95 6.99
N ARG A 225 -0.31 -13.70 6.58
CA ARG A 225 -0.21 -12.48 7.39
C ARG A 225 -1.61 -11.94 7.72
N PRO A 226 -1.75 -11.01 8.69
CA PRO A 226 -3.06 -10.46 9.06
C PRO A 226 -3.89 -9.94 7.90
N VAL A 227 -5.17 -10.37 7.87
CA VAL A 227 -6.20 -9.89 6.95
C VAL A 227 -7.45 -9.51 7.76
N VAL A 228 -8.04 -8.37 7.43
CA VAL A 228 -9.27 -7.87 8.03
C VAL A 228 -10.30 -7.57 6.95
N SER A 229 -11.54 -7.99 7.16
CA SER A 229 -12.64 -7.75 6.23
C SER A 229 -13.33 -6.42 6.50
N VAL A 230 -13.70 -5.68 5.46
CA VAL A 230 -14.72 -4.61 5.53
C VAL A 230 -16.01 -4.99 4.80
N HIS A 231 -16.08 -6.21 4.26
CA HIS A 231 -17.26 -6.71 3.58
C HIS A 231 -18.34 -7.06 4.62
N GLN A 232 -19.50 -6.41 4.52
CA GLN A 232 -20.62 -6.51 5.47
C GLN A 232 -21.76 -7.37 4.90
N GLY A 233 -21.42 -8.32 4.02
CA GLY A 233 -22.39 -9.10 3.24
C GLY A 233 -22.89 -8.34 2.01
N GLY A 234 -23.78 -9.00 1.26
CA GLY A 234 -24.29 -8.52 -0.01
C GLY A 234 -24.65 -9.68 -0.94
N GLY A 235 -25.00 -9.37 -2.18
CA GLY A 235 -25.39 -10.35 -3.20
C GLY A 235 -24.28 -10.67 -4.21
N GLU A 236 -23.11 -10.04 -4.11
CA GLU A 236 -22.02 -10.24 -5.07
C GLU A 236 -21.14 -11.45 -4.73
N LEU A 237 -20.97 -11.79 -3.45
CA LEU A 237 -20.10 -12.89 -3.00
C LEU A 237 -20.79 -14.26 -3.20
N ILE A 238 -20.11 -15.16 -3.90
CA ILE A 238 -20.60 -16.53 -4.15
C ILE A 238 -20.32 -17.42 -2.93
N PRO A 239 -21.33 -18.08 -2.35
CA PRO A 239 -21.16 -19.03 -1.25
C PRO A 239 -20.21 -20.18 -1.59
N GLY A 240 -19.36 -20.56 -0.64
CA GLY A 240 -18.36 -21.61 -0.78
C GLY A 240 -17.18 -21.26 -1.70
N SER A 241 -17.12 -20.03 -2.23
CA SER A 241 -15.95 -19.56 -2.97
C SER A 241 -14.73 -19.38 -2.04
N PRO A 242 -13.49 -19.33 -2.57
CA PRO A 242 -12.30 -19.08 -1.78
C PRO A 242 -12.37 -17.79 -0.93
N MET A 243 -12.95 -16.72 -1.46
CA MET A 243 -13.16 -15.51 -0.65
C MET A 243 -14.23 -15.69 0.42
N ASP A 244 -15.30 -16.45 0.17
CA ASP A 244 -16.29 -16.75 1.23
C ASP A 244 -15.64 -17.53 2.39
N ILE A 245 -14.79 -18.52 2.06
CA ILE A 245 -13.98 -19.26 3.04
C ILE A 245 -13.08 -18.33 3.86
N LEU A 246 -12.42 -17.37 3.19
CA LEU A 246 -11.56 -16.39 3.87
C LEU A 246 -12.39 -15.49 4.79
N LEU A 247 -13.40 -14.81 4.23
CA LEU A 247 -14.17 -13.78 4.91
C LEU A 247 -14.95 -14.32 6.10
N GLY A 248 -15.42 -15.57 6.04
CA GLY A 248 -16.11 -16.23 7.14
C GLY A 248 -15.23 -16.57 8.34
N ARG A 249 -13.90 -16.38 8.26
CA ARG A 249 -12.92 -16.81 9.29
C ARG A 249 -11.94 -15.72 9.73
N ILE A 250 -12.04 -14.51 9.19
CA ILE A 250 -11.16 -13.38 9.56
C ILE A 250 -11.93 -12.31 10.34
N PRO A 251 -11.23 -11.47 11.14
CA PRO A 251 -11.87 -10.35 11.83
C PRO A 251 -12.52 -9.37 10.84
N GLN A 252 -13.64 -8.78 11.27
CA GLN A 252 -14.35 -7.76 10.53
C GLN A 252 -14.11 -6.38 11.15
N LEU A 253 -13.83 -5.39 10.31
CA LEU A 253 -13.69 -3.99 10.71
C LEU A 253 -15.05 -3.32 10.65
N GLY A 254 -15.60 -2.98 11.81
CA GLY A 254 -16.81 -2.16 11.92
C GLY A 254 -16.51 -0.67 11.83
N ARG A 255 -15.52 -0.21 12.59
CA ARG A 255 -15.10 1.20 12.66
C ARG A 255 -13.61 1.31 12.41
N ALA A 256 -13.16 2.42 11.83
CA ALA A 256 -11.76 2.60 11.47
C ALA A 256 -10.85 2.43 12.69
N GLU A 257 -11.20 3.03 13.83
CA GLU A 257 -10.45 3.05 15.10
C GLU A 257 -10.10 1.65 15.63
N ASP A 258 -10.90 0.64 15.29
CA ASP A 258 -10.72 -0.73 15.76
C ASP A 258 -9.64 -1.50 14.95
N ILE A 259 -9.03 -0.87 13.94
CA ILE A 259 -8.10 -1.54 13.02
C ILE A 259 -6.93 -2.22 13.74
N ALA A 260 -6.34 -1.57 14.75
CA ALA A 260 -5.22 -2.15 15.48
C ALA A 260 -5.64 -3.42 16.25
N ASP A 261 -6.87 -3.45 16.75
CA ASP A 261 -7.44 -4.56 17.51
C ASP A 261 -7.85 -5.69 16.57
N ALA A 262 -8.49 -5.37 15.45
CA ALA A 262 -8.83 -6.31 14.39
C ALA A 262 -7.58 -7.01 13.84
N LEU A 263 -6.49 -6.27 13.60
CA LEU A 263 -5.22 -6.85 13.17
C LEU A 263 -4.61 -7.79 14.22
N ARG A 264 -4.72 -7.47 15.51
CA ARG A 264 -4.26 -8.34 16.61
C ARG A 264 -5.16 -9.55 16.83
N ALA A 265 -6.45 -9.45 16.48
CA ALA A 265 -7.41 -10.54 16.60
C ALA A 265 -7.22 -11.62 15.53
N TYR A 266 -6.57 -11.31 14.40
CA TYR A 266 -6.27 -12.29 13.37
C TYR A 266 -5.45 -13.46 13.93
N ARG A 267 -5.82 -14.67 13.54
CA ARG A 267 -5.08 -15.91 13.84
C ARG A 267 -4.69 -16.56 12.52
N PRO A 268 -3.40 -16.89 12.31
CA PRO A 268 -2.96 -17.62 11.11
C PRO A 268 -3.75 -18.92 10.88
N GLY A 269 -3.92 -19.29 9.61
CA GLY A 269 -4.64 -20.48 9.13
C GLY A 269 -5.69 -20.17 8.05
N PRO A 270 -6.60 -19.19 8.27
CA PRO A 270 -7.66 -18.87 7.32
C PRO A 270 -7.15 -18.42 5.95
N GLY A 271 -6.10 -17.61 5.91
CA GLY A 271 -5.51 -17.12 4.67
C GLY A 271 -4.95 -18.26 3.83
N HIS A 272 -4.13 -19.11 4.45
CA HIS A 272 -3.59 -20.31 3.81
C HIS A 272 -4.69 -21.23 3.27
N THR A 273 -5.77 -21.45 4.03
CA THR A 273 -6.89 -22.31 3.63
C THR A 273 -7.60 -21.75 2.38
N ALA A 274 -7.86 -20.44 2.37
CA ALA A 274 -8.49 -19.77 1.23
C ALA A 274 -7.58 -19.77 -0.01
N ALA A 275 -6.27 -19.57 0.16
CA ALA A 275 -5.31 -19.67 -0.94
C ALA A 275 -5.28 -21.08 -1.55
N GLN A 276 -5.30 -22.14 -0.73
CA GLN A 276 -5.38 -23.52 -1.22
C GLN A 276 -6.67 -23.80 -1.99
N ALA A 277 -7.80 -23.25 -1.54
CA ALA A 277 -9.07 -23.38 -2.26
C ALA A 277 -9.08 -22.62 -3.62
N ALA A 278 -8.21 -21.62 -3.78
CA ALA A 278 -8.10 -20.83 -4.99
C ALA A 278 -7.11 -21.42 -6.02
N PHE A 279 -6.04 -22.08 -5.54
CA PHE A 279 -4.87 -22.42 -6.33
C PHE A 279 -4.40 -23.86 -6.08
N ALA A 280 -4.50 -24.72 -7.10
CA ALA A 280 -3.87 -26.04 -7.09
C ALA A 280 -3.68 -26.60 -8.51
N PRO A 281 -2.51 -27.20 -8.83
CA PRO A 281 -1.29 -27.15 -8.03
C PRO A 281 -0.63 -25.76 -8.11
N ALA A 282 0.28 -25.48 -7.18
CA ALA A 282 1.18 -24.34 -7.30
C ALA A 282 2.44 -24.75 -8.08
N GLY A 283 2.98 -23.86 -8.91
CA GLY A 283 4.16 -24.12 -9.73
C GLY A 283 3.79 -24.66 -11.12
N ASP A 284 4.71 -24.46 -12.08
CA ASP A 284 4.68 -25.06 -13.43
C ASP A 284 3.52 -24.58 -14.32
N ALA A 285 2.76 -23.55 -13.92
CA ALA A 285 1.60 -23.10 -14.68
C ALA A 285 1.96 -22.54 -16.08
N VAL A 286 3.14 -21.92 -16.18
CA VAL A 286 3.65 -21.38 -17.46
C VAL A 286 3.93 -22.51 -18.45
N ASP A 287 4.58 -23.58 -18.02
CA ASP A 287 4.96 -24.70 -18.87
C ASP A 287 3.76 -25.58 -19.26
N ARG A 288 2.80 -25.75 -18.34
CA ARG A 288 1.51 -26.39 -18.65
C ARG A 288 0.74 -25.60 -19.69
N LEU A 289 0.60 -24.28 -19.51
CA LEU A 289 -0.07 -23.45 -20.49
C LEU A 289 0.63 -23.50 -21.85
N ARG A 290 1.97 -23.43 -21.84
CA ARG A 290 2.80 -23.53 -23.04
C ARG A 290 2.54 -24.84 -23.77
N THR A 291 2.57 -25.97 -23.08
CA THR A 291 2.31 -27.29 -23.66
C THR A 291 0.95 -27.34 -24.34
N GLU A 292 -0.09 -26.83 -23.69
CA GLU A 292 -1.45 -26.83 -24.24
C GLU A 292 -1.62 -25.88 -25.43
N VAL A 293 -1.07 -24.66 -25.33
CA VAL A 293 -1.14 -23.66 -26.41
C VAL A 293 -0.41 -24.12 -27.66
N TYR A 294 0.81 -24.67 -27.51
CA TYR A 294 1.55 -25.19 -28.66
C TYR A 294 0.86 -26.41 -29.27
N GLY A 295 0.27 -27.29 -28.45
CA GLY A 295 -0.56 -28.39 -28.91
C GLY A 295 -1.76 -27.93 -29.76
N LEU A 296 -2.43 -26.84 -29.37
CA LEU A 296 -3.51 -26.24 -30.16
C LEU A 296 -3.05 -25.68 -31.50
N LEU A 297 -1.80 -25.20 -31.57
CA LEU A 297 -1.18 -24.69 -32.80
C LEU A 297 -0.60 -25.81 -33.69
N GLY A 298 -0.60 -27.07 -33.23
CA GLY A 298 0.06 -28.17 -33.93
C GLY A 298 1.59 -28.07 -33.93
N LEU A 299 2.17 -27.39 -32.94
CA LEU A 299 3.60 -27.14 -32.81
C LEU A 299 4.16 -27.84 -31.57
N ALA A 300 5.46 -28.15 -31.58
CA ALA A 300 6.18 -28.54 -30.38
C ALA A 300 6.65 -27.28 -29.62
N PRO A 301 6.53 -27.22 -28.28
CA PRO A 301 7.17 -26.16 -27.49
C PRO A 301 8.68 -26.11 -27.74
N PRO A 302 9.30 -24.92 -27.84
CA PRO A 302 10.74 -24.78 -27.86
C PRO A 302 11.38 -25.41 -26.63
N ALA A 303 12.54 -26.07 -26.80
CA ALA A 303 13.26 -26.74 -25.72
C ALA A 303 13.96 -25.80 -24.72
N CYS A 304 13.60 -24.52 -24.68
CA CYS A 304 14.10 -23.57 -23.68
C CYS A 304 13.22 -23.55 -22.44
N ASP A 305 13.83 -23.32 -21.28
CA ASP A 305 13.09 -23.10 -20.04
C ASP A 305 12.43 -21.72 -20.06
N VAL A 306 11.24 -21.61 -19.47
CA VAL A 306 10.53 -20.34 -19.32
C VAL A 306 10.38 -20.02 -17.85
N THR A 307 11.09 -18.97 -17.40
CA THR A 307 10.95 -18.47 -16.04
C THR A 307 9.88 -17.38 -15.96
N PRO A 308 9.01 -17.38 -14.94
CA PRO A 308 8.06 -16.28 -14.71
C PRO A 308 8.79 -14.94 -14.59
N ARG A 309 8.26 -13.92 -15.27
CA ARG A 309 8.78 -12.54 -15.13
C ARG A 309 8.50 -12.03 -13.71
N LEU A 310 9.54 -11.61 -13.01
CA LEU A 310 9.44 -10.98 -11.70
C LEU A 310 8.54 -9.72 -11.74
N LEU A 311 7.97 -9.36 -10.61
CA LEU A 311 7.14 -8.16 -10.49
C LEU A 311 8.02 -6.89 -10.46
N PRO A 312 7.54 -5.76 -10.99
CA PRO A 312 8.32 -4.52 -10.99
C PRO A 312 8.44 -3.93 -9.58
N SER A 313 9.47 -3.11 -9.35
CA SER A 313 9.55 -2.30 -8.14
C SER A 313 8.42 -1.27 -8.10
N PRO A 314 7.64 -1.16 -7.01
CA PRO A 314 6.56 -0.18 -6.91
C PRO A 314 7.09 1.23 -6.64
N GLY A 315 6.34 2.26 -7.06
CA GLY A 315 6.65 3.65 -6.74
C GLY A 315 6.31 4.04 -5.27
N PRO A 316 7.08 4.95 -4.64
CA PRO A 316 6.73 5.49 -3.33
C PRO A 316 5.50 6.40 -3.40
N ALA A 317 5.04 6.89 -2.25
CA ALA A 317 3.97 7.88 -2.20
C ALA A 317 4.38 9.15 -3.00
N THR A 318 3.50 9.62 -3.88
CA THR A 318 3.76 10.80 -4.72
C THR A 318 3.61 12.11 -3.96
N ARG A 319 2.89 12.08 -2.84
CA ARG A 319 2.70 13.19 -1.91
C ARG A 319 3.11 12.71 -0.53
N VAL A 320 3.79 13.57 0.22
CA VAL A 320 4.23 13.30 1.59
C VAL A 320 3.85 14.47 2.49
N PRO A 321 3.33 14.23 3.71
CA PRO A 321 2.96 15.30 4.61
C PRO A 321 4.20 16.05 5.10
N ALA A 322 4.15 17.37 4.98
CA ALA A 322 5.19 18.30 5.46
C ALA A 322 4.82 18.96 6.81
N ALA A 323 3.62 18.67 7.34
CA ALA A 323 3.13 19.19 8.60
C ALA A 323 2.46 18.08 9.41
N PHE A 324 2.73 18.07 10.70
CA PHE A 324 2.23 17.03 11.61
C PHE A 324 1.65 17.64 12.87
N ASP A 325 0.46 17.18 13.25
CA ASP A 325 -0.07 17.30 14.59
C ASP A 325 0.72 16.33 15.49
N VAL A 326 1.45 16.89 16.45
CA VAL A 326 2.35 16.12 17.33
C VAL A 326 1.72 15.95 18.69
N HIS A 327 1.47 14.70 19.08
CA HIS A 327 1.03 14.35 20.42
C HIS A 327 2.23 13.96 21.27
N VAL A 328 2.30 14.55 22.46
CA VAL A 328 3.37 14.35 23.42
C VAL A 328 2.78 13.68 24.65
N ALA A 329 3.44 12.64 25.15
CA ALA A 329 3.12 12.07 26.45
C ALA A 329 4.39 11.84 27.26
N THR A 330 4.49 12.50 28.42
CA THR A 330 5.61 12.28 29.35
C THR A 330 5.34 11.02 30.16
N THR A 331 6.31 10.09 30.13
CA THR A 331 6.25 8.82 30.87
C THR A 331 7.49 8.69 31.74
N THR A 332 7.51 7.73 32.66
CA THR A 332 8.71 7.40 33.45
C THR A 332 9.87 6.91 32.57
N ALA A 333 9.57 6.36 31.39
CA ALA A 333 10.57 5.85 30.46
C ALA A 333 11.14 6.92 29.51
N GLY A 334 10.53 8.11 29.44
CA GLY A 334 10.90 9.19 28.52
C GLY A 334 9.69 9.91 27.93
N VAL A 335 9.94 10.69 26.87
CA VAL A 335 8.90 11.45 26.14
C VAL A 335 8.43 10.65 24.93
N ARG A 336 7.14 10.31 24.90
CA ARG A 336 6.52 9.67 23.74
C ARG A 336 6.08 10.72 22.74
N ILE A 337 6.47 10.52 21.49
CA ILE A 337 6.08 11.36 20.35
C ILE A 337 5.28 10.51 19.38
N THR A 338 4.08 11.00 19.05
CA THR A 338 3.19 10.40 18.06
C THR A 338 2.80 11.49 17.06
N ARG A 339 3.03 11.27 15.77
CA ARG A 339 2.71 12.23 14.71
C ARG A 339 1.55 11.75 13.85
N TYR A 340 0.61 12.65 13.60
CA TYR A 340 -0.45 12.49 12.60
C TYR A 340 -0.33 13.58 11.54
N PRO A 341 -0.58 13.29 10.25
CA PRO A 341 -0.61 14.31 9.21
C PRO A 341 -1.61 15.43 9.57
N ALA A 342 -1.16 16.69 9.44
CA ALA A 342 -1.92 17.84 9.92
C ALA A 342 -3.25 18.05 9.18
N GLY A 343 -4.27 18.51 9.91
CA GLY A 343 -5.56 18.95 9.32
C GLY A 343 -6.53 17.82 8.96
N ILE A 344 -6.23 16.58 9.34
CA ILE A 344 -7.06 15.40 9.08
C ILE A 344 -7.56 14.79 10.40
N GLY A 345 -6.68 14.73 11.41
CA GLY A 345 -6.97 14.20 12.74
C GLY A 345 -7.24 15.28 13.80
N PRO A 346 -7.41 14.88 15.07
CA PRO A 346 -7.49 15.83 16.18
C PRO A 346 -6.18 16.61 16.34
N PRO A 347 -6.23 17.85 16.85
CA PRO A 347 -5.02 18.65 17.06
C PRO A 347 -4.10 18.03 18.11
N GLY A 348 -2.80 18.16 17.87
CA GLY A 348 -1.74 17.74 18.79
C GLY A 348 -1.48 18.73 19.93
N HIS A 349 -0.41 18.47 20.68
CA HIS A 349 0.14 19.42 21.65
C HIS A 349 0.85 20.59 20.95
N HIS A 350 1.44 20.33 19.78
CA HIS A 350 2.00 21.34 18.90
C HIS A 350 1.93 20.87 17.44
N LEU A 351 1.98 21.83 16.53
CA LEU A 351 2.14 21.59 15.10
C LEU A 351 3.63 21.66 14.75
N ALA A 352 4.16 20.60 14.13
CA ALA A 352 5.52 20.57 13.58
C ALA A 352 5.46 20.70 12.06
N VAL A 353 6.09 21.74 11.51
CA VAL A 353 5.95 22.14 10.10
C VAL A 353 7.31 22.28 9.44
N GLU A 354 7.48 21.64 8.28
CA GLU A 354 8.63 21.84 7.41
C GLU A 354 8.45 23.13 6.59
N HIS A 355 9.33 24.09 6.82
CA HIS A 355 9.33 25.40 6.19
C HIS A 355 9.55 25.28 4.68
N GLY A 356 8.65 25.89 3.90
CA GLY A 356 8.70 25.88 2.42
C GLY A 356 8.12 24.63 1.77
N ALA A 357 7.83 23.57 2.54
CA ALA A 357 7.19 22.35 2.05
C ALA A 357 5.71 22.23 2.43
N ALA A 358 5.25 23.00 3.43
CA ALA A 358 3.84 23.09 3.83
C ALA A 358 3.21 24.45 3.46
N ALA A 359 1.87 24.50 3.45
CA ALA A 359 1.15 25.75 3.22
C ALA A 359 1.49 26.82 4.29
N GLU A 360 1.62 28.08 3.85
CA GLU A 360 1.98 29.23 4.70
C GLU A 360 1.08 29.38 5.95
N LYS A 361 -0.21 29.03 5.83
CA LYS A 361 -1.14 29.01 6.97
C LYS A 361 -0.68 28.07 8.08
N LEU A 362 -0.17 26.89 7.74
CA LEU A 362 0.34 25.92 8.71
C LEU A 362 1.65 26.41 9.32
N ALA A 363 2.55 26.97 8.51
CA ALA A 363 3.82 27.54 9.00
C ALA A 363 3.58 28.63 10.05
N ARG A 364 2.60 29.52 9.84
CA ARG A 364 2.23 30.58 10.81
C ARG A 364 1.65 30.05 12.13
N SER A 365 1.06 28.86 12.11
CA SER A 365 0.47 28.21 13.28
C SER A 365 1.39 27.14 13.89
N ALA A 366 2.60 26.95 13.37
CA ALA A 366 3.52 25.95 13.87
C ALA A 366 3.95 26.27 15.30
N GLY A 367 3.99 25.26 16.18
CA GLY A 367 4.72 25.35 17.44
C GLY A 367 6.22 25.16 17.22
N LEU A 368 6.56 24.25 16.30
CA LEU A 368 7.90 23.94 15.83
C LEU A 368 7.96 24.12 14.31
N LEU A 369 8.68 25.14 13.84
CA LEU A 369 8.98 25.34 12.44
C LEU A 369 10.40 24.83 12.15
N TYR A 370 10.54 23.83 11.30
CA TYR A 370 11.85 23.26 11.00
C TYR A 370 12.16 23.29 9.51
N ARG A 371 13.43 23.17 9.15
CA ARG A 371 13.84 22.95 7.76
C ARG A 371 14.81 21.79 7.64
N ARG A 372 14.75 21.11 6.50
CA ARG A 372 15.73 20.12 6.09
C ARG A 372 16.85 20.78 5.27
N PRO A 373 17.98 20.08 5.06
CA PRO A 373 19.04 20.58 4.20
C PRO A 373 18.51 20.85 2.79
N LEU A 374 18.87 22.01 2.23
CA LEU A 374 18.55 22.30 0.84
C LEU A 374 19.53 21.56 -0.10
N PRO A 375 19.13 21.25 -1.34
CA PRO A 375 20.05 20.79 -2.36
C PRO A 375 21.18 21.80 -2.58
N ALA A 376 22.37 21.31 -2.95
CA ALA A 376 23.49 22.19 -3.27
C ALA A 376 23.10 23.14 -4.41
N SER A 377 23.38 24.43 -4.22
CA SER A 377 23.15 25.45 -5.22
C SER A 377 24.10 25.26 -6.40
N ALA A 378 23.57 25.28 -7.61
CA ALA A 378 24.39 25.34 -8.83
C ALA A 378 24.75 26.79 -9.22
N ALA A 379 24.36 27.77 -8.40
CA ALA A 379 24.60 29.18 -8.68
C ALA A 379 26.10 29.51 -8.59
N PRO A 380 26.61 30.40 -9.48
CA PRO A 380 28.02 30.80 -9.47
C PRO A 380 28.41 31.62 -8.24
N VAL A 381 27.44 32.24 -7.57
CA VAL A 381 27.59 32.90 -6.27
C VAL A 381 26.43 32.43 -5.40
N ASP A 382 26.75 31.71 -4.34
CA ASP A 382 25.75 31.12 -3.45
C ASP A 382 25.47 32.01 -2.23
N LEU A 383 24.23 31.99 -1.76
CA LEU A 383 23.81 32.67 -0.53
C LEU A 383 23.07 31.65 0.34
N ALA A 384 23.68 31.33 1.47
CA ALA A 384 23.13 30.35 2.40
C ALA A 384 23.03 30.94 3.81
N TRP A 385 22.09 30.40 4.58
CA TRP A 385 21.95 30.79 5.97
C TRP A 385 22.87 29.97 6.86
N THR A 386 23.41 30.58 7.92
CA THR A 386 23.83 29.84 9.11
C THR A 386 22.60 29.31 9.87
N ALA A 387 22.72 28.23 10.63
CA ALA A 387 21.63 27.70 11.45
C ALA A 387 21.05 28.76 12.41
N ASP A 388 21.92 29.49 13.09
CA ASP A 388 21.53 30.55 14.02
C ASP A 388 20.87 31.74 13.32
N GLY A 389 21.44 32.21 12.20
CA GLY A 389 20.83 33.24 11.36
C GLY A 389 19.42 32.86 10.87
N TRP A 390 19.25 31.66 10.31
CA TRP A 390 17.95 31.22 9.81
C TRP A 390 16.93 31.04 10.94
N THR A 391 17.29 30.41 12.05
CA THR A 391 16.34 30.19 13.15
C THR A 391 15.87 31.50 13.77
N ARG A 392 16.74 32.52 13.91
CA ARG A 392 16.32 33.88 14.31
C ARG A 392 15.41 34.51 13.27
N HIS A 393 15.77 34.42 11.99
CA HIS A 393 14.96 34.96 10.90
C HIS A 393 13.55 34.33 10.88
N ALA A 394 13.47 32.99 10.97
CA ALA A 394 12.23 32.24 11.00
C ALA A 394 11.36 32.65 12.20
N LEU A 395 11.93 32.73 13.40
CA LEU A 395 11.18 33.24 14.56
C LEU A 395 10.75 34.70 14.35
N SER A 396 11.58 35.58 13.78
CA SER A 396 11.15 36.95 13.49
C SER A 396 10.00 37.02 12.49
N ALA A 397 10.05 36.22 11.42
CA ALA A 397 9.06 36.19 10.35
C ALA A 397 7.75 35.49 10.75
N TYR A 398 7.82 34.55 11.70
CA TYR A 398 6.69 33.77 12.20
C TYR A 398 6.51 33.98 13.72
N PRO A 399 5.86 35.08 14.17
CA PRO A 399 5.67 35.40 15.57
C PRO A 399 4.96 34.31 16.40
N GLY A 400 4.06 33.54 15.78
CA GLY A 400 3.35 32.44 16.42
C GLY A 400 4.21 31.20 16.70
N CYS A 401 5.36 31.06 16.03
CA CYS A 401 6.28 29.95 16.26
C CYS A 401 6.99 30.07 17.59
N ARG A 402 6.97 29.00 18.37
CA ARG A 402 7.64 28.94 19.67
C ARG A 402 9.11 28.50 19.53
N SER A 403 9.38 27.56 18.63
CA SER A 403 10.73 27.14 18.29
C SER A 403 10.96 27.08 16.77
N ALA A 404 12.21 27.31 16.37
CA ALA A 404 12.69 27.11 15.01
C ALA A 404 13.90 26.17 15.00
N ALA A 405 14.00 25.29 14.00
CA ALA A 405 15.06 24.30 13.96
C ALA A 405 15.58 23.93 12.57
N ALA A 406 16.86 23.57 12.49
CA ALA A 406 17.49 23.08 11.28
C ALA A 406 17.94 21.63 11.47
N VAL A 407 17.58 20.78 10.52
CA VAL A 407 18.13 19.43 10.39
C VAL A 407 19.37 19.51 9.52
N LEU A 408 20.49 18.97 9.99
CA LEU A 408 21.77 18.95 9.31
C LEU A 408 21.90 17.71 8.40
N PRO A 409 22.78 17.73 7.37
CA PRO A 409 23.04 16.56 6.54
C PRO A 409 23.51 15.32 7.30
N SER A 410 24.14 15.50 8.47
CA SER A 410 24.55 14.41 9.36
C SER A 410 23.39 13.74 10.11
N GLY A 411 22.17 14.29 10.02
CA GLY A 411 21.01 13.91 10.84
C GLY A 411 20.97 14.58 12.21
N GLY A 412 22.02 15.33 12.58
CA GLY A 412 22.02 16.21 13.75
C GLY A 412 21.04 17.36 13.58
N CYS A 413 20.66 17.97 14.69
CA CYS A 413 19.62 18.99 14.74
C CYS A 413 20.06 20.19 15.57
N LEU A 414 19.74 21.39 15.11
CA LEU A 414 19.98 22.64 15.81
C LEU A 414 18.66 23.36 16.01
N LEU A 415 18.32 23.69 17.26
CA LEU A 415 17.01 24.25 17.61
C LEU A 415 17.15 25.47 18.53
N ARG A 416 16.33 26.49 18.26
CA ARG A 416 16.17 27.68 19.10
C ARG A 416 14.73 27.76 19.59
N ASP A 417 14.55 27.94 20.90
CA ASP A 417 13.27 28.27 21.52
C ASP A 417 13.24 29.74 21.93
N ARG A 418 12.10 30.41 21.82
CA ARG A 418 11.98 31.83 22.22
C ARG A 418 12.24 32.10 23.70
N GLY A 419 11.98 31.12 24.57
CA GLY A 419 12.19 31.25 26.01
C GLY A 419 13.65 31.12 26.43
N HIS A 420 14.56 30.85 25.51
CA HIS A 420 15.96 30.56 25.78
C HIS A 420 16.87 31.39 24.88
N GLU A 421 17.89 32.04 25.46
CA GLU A 421 18.82 32.86 24.66
C GLU A 421 19.77 32.01 23.82
N GLN A 422 20.11 30.82 24.28
CA GLN A 422 21.03 29.90 23.61
C GLN A 422 20.32 28.94 22.65
N MET A 423 21.08 28.45 21.67
CA MET A 423 20.66 27.38 20.76
C MET A 423 21.03 26.02 21.37
N TYR A 424 20.29 24.97 21.01
CA TYR A 424 20.55 23.60 21.45
C TYR A 424 20.90 22.71 20.27
N ALA A 425 21.89 21.84 20.47
CA ALA A 425 22.23 20.76 19.56
C ALA A 425 21.60 19.46 20.06
N ALA A 426 20.93 18.74 19.15
CA ALA A 426 20.31 17.46 19.40
C ALA A 426 20.81 16.42 18.40
N GLN A 427 21.21 15.25 18.91
CA GLN A 427 21.65 14.13 18.09
C GLN A 427 20.92 12.86 18.53
N VAL A 428 20.32 12.16 17.57
CA VAL A 428 19.72 10.85 17.82
C VAL A 428 20.79 9.78 17.70
N GLU A 429 20.89 8.93 18.72
CA GLU A 429 21.73 7.73 18.67
C GLU A 429 21.05 6.66 17.78
N PRO A 430 21.76 6.08 16.79
CA PRO A 430 21.23 4.97 16.01
C PRO A 430 20.93 3.75 16.88
N ARG A 431 19.84 3.04 16.59
CA ARG A 431 19.45 1.83 17.34
C ARG A 431 19.76 0.57 16.53
N SER A 432 20.41 -0.41 17.15
CA SER A 432 20.59 -1.74 16.54
C SER A 432 19.41 -2.66 16.89
N GLU A 433 18.86 -3.36 15.91
CA GLU A 433 17.73 -4.30 16.06
C GLU A 433 17.90 -5.46 15.07
N GLY A 434 18.14 -6.67 15.57
CA GLY A 434 18.25 -7.87 14.72
C GLY A 434 19.30 -7.80 13.61
N GLY A 435 20.47 -7.21 13.89
CA GLY A 435 21.54 -6.99 12.91
C GLY A 435 21.30 -5.83 11.94
N ARG A 436 20.22 -5.04 12.13
CA ARG A 436 19.90 -3.85 11.34
C ARG A 436 20.08 -2.59 12.17
N VAL A 437 20.28 -1.46 11.50
CA VAL A 437 20.26 -0.13 12.12
C VAL A 437 18.91 0.52 11.83
N VAL A 438 18.22 0.96 12.87
CA VAL A 438 16.97 1.71 12.80
C VAL A 438 17.25 3.15 13.18
N GLN A 439 16.86 4.05 12.30
CA GLN A 439 16.90 5.50 12.50
C GLN A 439 15.47 6.04 12.47
N ILE A 440 15.25 7.16 13.16
CA ILE A 440 14.01 7.93 13.08
C ILE A 440 14.23 9.19 12.25
N ASP A 441 13.14 9.72 11.72
CA ASP A 441 13.13 11.06 11.16
C ASP A 441 13.60 12.08 12.22
N PRO A 442 14.65 12.88 11.97
CA PRO A 442 15.13 13.89 12.91
C PRO A 442 14.06 14.90 13.36
N ALA A 443 13.01 15.12 12.57
CA ALA A 443 11.89 15.98 12.98
C ALA A 443 11.11 15.43 14.19
N ILE A 444 11.15 14.12 14.45
CA ILE A 444 10.60 13.51 15.67
C ILE A 444 11.43 13.93 16.88
N ALA A 445 12.76 13.87 16.75
CA ALA A 445 13.68 14.27 17.81
C ALA A 445 13.54 15.76 18.12
N LEU A 446 13.43 16.60 17.10
CA LEU A 446 13.12 18.03 17.26
C LEU A 446 11.83 18.25 18.05
N SER A 447 10.79 17.47 17.79
CA SER A 447 9.53 17.56 18.55
C SER A 447 9.68 17.14 20.01
N ALA A 448 10.47 16.11 20.32
CA ALA A 448 10.78 15.73 21.70
C ALA A 448 11.57 16.82 22.44
N VAL A 449 12.56 17.42 21.77
CA VAL A 449 13.37 18.52 22.32
C VAL A 449 12.53 19.77 22.52
N HIS A 450 11.68 20.13 21.55
CA HIS A 450 10.72 21.23 21.65
C HIS A 450 9.83 21.06 22.89
N ALA A 451 9.21 19.89 23.07
CA ALA A 451 8.39 19.60 24.24
C ALA A 451 9.17 19.72 25.55
N ARG A 452 10.44 19.28 25.59
CA ARG A 452 11.30 19.39 26.78
C ARG A 452 11.66 20.84 27.13
N LEU A 453 11.93 21.68 26.13
CA LEU A 453 12.34 23.08 26.33
C LEU A 453 11.17 24.02 26.66
N VAL A 454 9.97 23.70 26.20
CA VAL A 454 8.74 24.44 26.51
C VAL A 454 8.14 24.01 27.86
N SER A 455 8.52 22.83 28.36
CA SER A 455 8.07 22.37 29.69
C SER A 455 8.59 23.27 30.83
N PRO A 456 7.94 23.29 32.00
CA PRO A 456 8.38 24.07 33.16
C PRO A 456 9.72 23.63 33.77
N GLN A 457 10.28 22.50 33.31
CA GLN A 457 11.55 22.00 33.81
C GLN A 457 12.71 22.91 33.36
N PRO A 458 13.74 23.11 34.19
CA PRO A 458 14.92 23.87 33.81
C PRO A 458 15.51 23.34 32.50
N ALA A 459 15.98 24.27 31.66
CA ALA A 459 16.70 23.91 30.46
C ALA A 459 17.97 23.12 30.80
N PRO A 460 18.43 22.21 29.93
CA PRO A 460 19.70 21.55 30.14
C PRO A 460 20.86 22.52 29.88
N ASP A 461 21.57 22.89 30.95
CA ASP A 461 22.76 23.76 30.88
C ASP A 461 24.04 22.98 30.50
N SER A 462 23.95 21.66 30.40
CA SER A 462 25.04 20.76 30.04
C SER A 462 24.52 19.58 29.22
N HIS A 463 25.42 18.68 28.83
CA HIS A 463 25.05 17.49 28.07
C HIS A 463 24.10 16.58 28.86
N THR A 464 22.95 16.31 28.28
CA THR A 464 21.93 15.41 28.82
C THR A 464 21.48 14.40 27.78
N VAL A 465 20.98 13.25 28.21
CA VAL A 465 20.38 12.26 27.33
C VAL A 465 18.93 12.07 27.75
N MET A 466 18.02 12.14 26.79
CA MET A 466 16.61 11.85 27.01
C MET A 466 16.15 10.72 26.10
N ASN A 467 15.22 9.92 26.61
CA ASN A 467 14.57 8.87 25.83
C ASN A 467 13.38 9.47 25.08
N CYS A 468 13.33 9.21 23.78
CA CYS A 468 12.18 9.47 22.92
C CYS A 468 11.54 8.14 22.52
N LEU A 469 10.26 7.96 22.84
CA LEU A 469 9.49 6.77 22.52
C LEU A 469 8.67 7.01 21.25
N VAL A 470 8.83 6.14 20.25
CA VAL A 470 8.12 6.17 18.96
C VAL A 470 7.54 4.78 18.75
N GLY A 471 6.22 4.64 18.86
CA GLY A 471 5.56 3.34 18.91
C GLY A 471 6.15 2.42 19.97
N ALA A 472 6.53 1.21 19.57
CA ALA A 472 7.17 0.23 20.45
C ALA A 472 8.68 0.44 20.65
N ARG A 473 9.28 1.47 20.05
CA ARG A 473 10.73 1.70 20.05
C ARG A 473 11.10 2.87 20.94
N THR A 474 12.29 2.80 21.54
CA THR A 474 12.90 3.89 22.31
C THR A 474 14.21 4.29 21.66
N PHE A 475 14.39 5.59 21.45
CA PHE A 475 15.59 6.21 20.89
C PHE A 475 16.19 7.17 21.91
N ARG A 476 17.52 7.21 21.99
CA ARG A 476 18.24 8.14 22.86
C ARG A 476 18.56 9.40 22.08
N ILE A 477 18.23 10.55 22.66
CA ILE A 477 18.54 11.87 22.12
C ILE A 477 19.55 12.52 23.07
N ALA A 478 20.77 12.72 22.58
CA ALA A 478 21.74 13.58 23.24
C ALA A 478 21.37 15.04 22.97
N LEU A 479 21.22 15.83 24.04
CA LEU A 479 20.81 17.23 24.01
C LEU A 479 21.78 18.07 24.85
N ARG A 480 22.27 19.16 24.26
CA ARG A 480 23.18 20.11 24.93
C ARG A 480 23.06 21.51 24.33
N PRO A 481 23.58 22.54 25.01
CA PRO A 481 23.84 23.82 24.35
C PRO A 481 24.70 23.63 23.08
N ALA A 482 24.32 24.31 22.01
CA ALA A 482 25.08 24.34 20.77
C ALA A 482 26.33 25.20 20.96
N THR A 483 27.43 24.78 20.33
CA THR A 483 28.65 25.60 20.27
C THR A 483 28.50 26.70 19.22
N ASP A 484 29.32 27.76 19.31
CA ASP A 484 29.32 28.83 18.30
C ASP A 484 29.62 28.31 16.89
N ALA A 485 30.49 27.30 16.78
CA ALA A 485 30.81 26.66 15.51
C ALA A 485 29.61 25.93 14.88
N GLU A 486 28.81 25.24 15.70
CA GLU A 486 27.57 24.60 15.25
C GLU A 486 26.51 25.64 14.89
N ALA A 487 26.36 26.68 15.70
CA ALA A 487 25.44 27.78 15.43
C ALA A 487 25.75 28.49 14.09
N ALA A 488 27.04 28.62 13.76
CA ALA A 488 27.53 29.19 12.51
C ALA A 488 27.51 28.21 11.31
N GLN A 489 27.11 26.95 11.51
CA GLN A 489 27.07 25.96 10.42
C GLN A 489 26.05 26.38 9.35
N VAL A 490 26.46 26.26 8.08
CA VAL A 490 25.63 26.58 6.90
C VAL A 490 24.57 25.49 6.68
N ILE A 491 23.34 25.89 6.36
CA ILE A 491 22.16 24.99 6.22
C ILE A 491 21.29 25.24 4.99
#